data_AF-A0A9D7NPB8-F1
#
_entry.id   AF-A0A9D7NPB8-F1
#
_cell.length_a   1.000
_cell.length_b   1.000
_cell.length_c   1.000
_cell.angle_alpha   90.00
_cell.angle_beta   90.00
_cell.angle_gamma   90.00
#
_symmetry.space_group_name_H-M   'P 1'
#
loop_
_entity.id
_entity.type
_entity.pdbx_description
1 polymer ?
#
loop_
_entity_poly.entity_id
_entity_poly.type
_entity_poly.pdbx_seq_one_letter_code
_entity_poly.pdbx_strand_id
1 'polypeptide(L)' 'MDGLSSSIVDAAVQMQQAQLQQQVQLAVLKKAMDTQAATGLALIQALPQVSALETSGAVGTRLNVFA' A
#
# COMPACT_ATOMS: atom_id res chain seq x y z
N MET A 1 -4.80 -34.92 37.85
CA MET A 1 -5.69 -34.08 37.02
C MET A 1 -4.99 -32.79 36.57
N ASP A 2 -3.69 -32.61 36.86
CA ASP A 2 -2.93 -31.38 36.58
C ASP A 2 -2.25 -31.32 35.19
N GLY A 3 -2.02 -32.47 34.56
CA GLY A 3 -1.45 -32.53 33.21
C GLY A 3 -2.41 -32.05 32.12
N LEU A 4 -3.71 -32.26 32.32
CA LEU A 4 -4.76 -31.76 31.42
C LEU A 4 -4.82 -30.23 31.45
N SER A 5 -4.76 -29.60 32.62
CA SER A 5 -4.72 -28.14 32.74
C SER A 5 -3.49 -27.53 32.07
N SER A 6 -2.31 -28.13 32.23
CA SER A 6 -1.10 -27.65 31.56
C SER A 6 -1.23 -27.75 30.03
N SER A 7 -1.76 -28.86 29.52
CA SER A 7 -1.98 -29.05 28.07
C SER A 7 -3.02 -28.09 27.48
N ILE A 8 -4.05 -27.71 28.24
CA ILE A 8 -5.05 -26.72 27.82
C ILE A 8 -4.45 -25.33 27.78
N VAL A 9 -3.61 -24.97 28.77
CA VAL A 9 -2.89 -23.69 28.79
C VAL A 9 -1.92 -23.61 27.61
N ASP A 10 -1.16 -24.66 27.33
CA ASP A 10 -0.25 -24.69 26.19
C ASP A 10 -1.00 -24.58 24.85
N ALA A 11 -2.14 -25.25 24.71
CA ALA A 11 -2.99 -25.12 23.53
C ALA A 11 -3.55 -23.70 23.37
N ALA A 12 -4.01 -23.08 24.46
CA ALA A 12 -4.51 -21.70 24.43
C ALA A 12 -3.40 -20.70 24.04
N VAL A 13 -2.19 -20.88 24.57
CA VAL A 13 -1.01 -20.06 24.21
C VAL A 13 -0.66 -20.23 22.73
N GLN A 14 -0.64 -21.46 22.21
CA GLN A 14 -0.39 -21.72 20.79
C GLN A 14 -1.45 -21.09 19.89
N MET A 15 -2.74 -21.18 20.26
CA MET A 15 -3.82 -20.54 19.52
C MET A 15 -3.68 -19.02 19.52
N GLN A 16 -3.34 -18.41 20.66
CA GLN A 16 -3.15 -16.98 20.75
C GLN A 16 -1.94 -16.50 19.93
N GLN A 17 -0.86 -17.29 19.92
CA GLN A 17 0.32 -17.01 19.11
C GLN A 17 0.03 -17.13 17.61
N ALA A 18 -0.74 -18.13 17.19
CA ALA A 18 -1.19 -18.27 15.80
C ALA A 18 -2.07 -17.09 15.36
N GLN A 19 -3.00 -16.66 16.20
CA GLN A 19 -3.84 -15.47 15.93
C GLN A 19 -3.00 -14.20 15.84
N LEU A 20 -2.00 -14.03 16.71
CA LEU A 20 -1.10 -12.88 16.65
C LEU A 20 -0.27 -12.88 15.36
N GLN A 21 0.28 -14.03 14.96
CA GLN A 21 1.03 -14.15 13.71
C GLN A 21 0.17 -13.77 12.49
N GLN A 22 -1.09 -14.24 12.45
CA GLN A 22 -2.03 -13.87 11.39
C GLN A 22 -2.32 -12.36 11.37
N GLN A 23 -2.54 -11.75 12.55
CA GLN A 23 -2.75 -10.31 12.66
C GLN A 23 -1.54 -9.50 12.19
N VAL A 24 -0.34 -9.91 12.59
CA VAL A 24 0.91 -9.26 12.16
C VAL A 24 1.10 -9.38 10.65
N GLN A 25 0.89 -10.57 10.08
CA GLN A 25 0.98 -10.80 8.63
C GLN A 25 0.04 -9.86 7.86
N LEU A 26 -1.22 -9.76 8.33
CA LEU A 26 -2.21 -8.89 7.71
C LEU A 26 -1.86 -7.40 7.89
N ALA A 27 -1.37 -7.00 9.07
CA ALA A 27 -0.96 -5.63 9.34
C ALA A 27 0.23 -5.21 8.46
N VAL A 28 1.23 -6.07 8.28
CA VAL A 28 2.37 -5.82 7.39
C VAL A 28 1.91 -5.73 5.94
N LEU A 29 1.02 -6.62 5.49
CA LEU A 29 0.45 -6.55 4.14
C LEU A 29 -0.29 -5.23 3.91
N LYS A 30 -1.15 -4.82 4.85
CA LYS A 30 -1.85 -3.53 4.77
C LYS A 30 -0.87 -2.37 4.73
N LYS A 31 0.15 -2.36 5.59
CA LYS A 31 1.17 -1.32 5.60
C LYS A 31 1.95 -1.25 4.29
N ALA A 32 2.28 -2.40 3.68
CA ALA A 32 2.94 -2.45 2.38
C ALA A 32 2.05 -1.85 1.28
N MET A 33 0.76 -2.19 1.29
CA MET A 33 -0.23 -1.64 0.35
C MET A 33 -0.40 -0.11 0.53
N ASP A 34 -0.52 0.36 1.76
CA ASP A 34 -0.62 1.80 2.06
C ASP A 34 0.64 2.55 1.60
N THR A 35 1.81 1.96 1.81
CA THR A 35 3.10 2.52 1.37
C THR A 35 3.17 2.56 -0.16
N GLN A 36 2.72 1.51 -0.84
CA GLN A 36 2.66 1.46 -2.29
C GLN A 36 1.70 2.52 -2.85
N ALA A 37 0.53 2.70 -2.24
CA ALA A 37 -0.44 3.72 -2.63
C ALA A 37 0.14 5.14 -2.46
N ALA A 38 0.84 5.42 -1.35
CA ALA A 38 1.51 6.69 -1.12
C ALA A 38 2.60 6.97 -2.18
N THR A 39 3.40 5.97 -2.52
CA THR A 39 4.39 6.08 -3.60
C THR A 39 3.71 6.32 -4.95
N GLY A 40 2.62 5.62 -5.25
CA GLY A 40 1.85 5.82 -6.49
C GLY A 40 1.31 7.25 -6.59
N LEU A 41 0.79 7.80 -5.50
CA LEU A 41 0.31 9.19 -5.46
C LEU A 41 1.46 10.18 -5.66
N ALA A 42 2.62 9.94 -5.05
CA ALA A 42 3.80 10.79 -5.23
C ALA A 42 4.27 10.80 -6.70
N LEU A 43 4.23 9.67 -7.40
CA LEU A 43 4.54 9.59 -8.83
C LEU A 43 3.55 10.40 -9.67
N ILE A 44 2.26 10.34 -9.36
CA ILE A 44 1.23 11.13 -10.05
C ILE A 44 1.47 12.63 -9.81
N GLN A 45 1.81 13.03 -8.58
CA GLN A 45 2.11 14.43 -8.26
C GLN A 45 3.43 14.92 -8.87
N ALA A 46 4.37 14.01 -9.14
CA ALA A 46 5.62 14.32 -9.83
C ALA A 46 5.43 14.51 -11.34
N LEU A 47 4.26 14.18 -11.90
CA LEU A 47 3.97 14.47 -13.30
C LEU A 47 3.95 15.99 -13.49
N PRO A 48 4.56 16.51 -14.59
CA PRO A 48 4.48 17.92 -14.93
C PRO A 48 3.00 18.32 -15.04
N GLN A 49 2.62 19.47 -14.47
CA GLN A 49 1.32 20.05 -14.78
C GLN A 49 1.24 20.25 -16.29
N VAL A 50 0.22 19.68 -16.93
CA VAL A 50 0.00 19.82 -18.36
C VAL A 50 -0.31 21.28 -18.63
N SER A 51 0.69 22.05 -19.07
CA SER A 51 0.47 23.40 -19.58
C SER A 51 -0.56 23.33 -20.70
N ALA A 52 -1.59 24.18 -20.62
CA ALA A 52 -2.60 24.28 -21.66
C ALA A 52 -1.92 24.51 -23.01
N LEU A 53 -2.33 23.76 -24.04
CA LEU A 53 -1.80 23.92 -25.38
C LEU A 53 -2.18 25.31 -25.90
N GLU A 54 -1.22 26.05 -26.43
CA GLU A 54 -1.44 27.37 -27.03
C GLU A 54 -2.35 27.23 -28.27
N THR A 55 -3.63 27.60 -28.14
CA THR A 55 -4.66 27.38 -29.18
C THR A 55 -4.80 28.53 -30.19
N SER A 56 -3.94 29.55 -30.18
CA SER A 56 -4.04 30.69 -31.10
C SER A 56 -2.68 31.24 -31.52
N GLY A 57 -2.38 31.17 -32.82
CA GLY A 57 -1.13 31.66 -33.42
C GLY A 57 -0.91 31.10 -34.84
N ALA A 58 -0.25 31.86 -35.72
CA ALA A 58 -0.09 31.53 -37.15
C ALA A 58 0.95 30.42 -37.45
N VAL A 59 1.72 29.97 -36.46
CA VAL A 59 2.67 28.85 -36.58
C VAL A 59 2.83 28.20 -35.20
N GLY A 60 2.69 26.87 -35.10
CA GLY A 60 2.98 26.13 -33.86
C GLY A 60 1.80 25.66 -33.00
N THR A 61 0.55 25.68 -33.48
CA THR A 61 -0.64 25.28 -32.68
C THR A 61 -0.75 23.78 -32.36
N ARG A 62 0.25 22.95 -32.69
CA ARG A 62 0.23 21.49 -32.49
C ARG A 62 1.62 20.87 -32.27
N LEU A 63 2.27 21.07 -31.13
CA LEU A 63 3.27 20.15 -30.53
C LEU A 63 3.68 20.72 -29.16
N ASN A 64 3.60 20.01 -28.02
CA ASN A 64 4.24 18.73 -27.73
C ASN A 64 3.32 17.81 -26.91
N VAL A 65 3.16 16.57 -27.38
CA VAL A 65 2.42 15.49 -26.74
C VAL A 65 3.42 14.57 -26.04
N PHE A 66 3.79 14.92 -24.80
CA PHE A 66 4.60 14.12 -23.86
C PHE A 66 5.97 13.60 -24.36
N ALA A 67 7.05 14.05 -23.70
CA ALA A 67 8.35 13.36 -23.65
C ALA A 67 8.85 13.37 -22.20
#